data_AF-A0A2H0CSJ0-F1
#
_entry.id   AF-A0A2H0CSJ0-F1
#
_cell.length_a   1.000
_cell.length_b   1.000
_cell.length_c   1.000
_cell.angle_alpha   90.00
_cell.angle_beta   90.00
_cell.angle_gamma   90.00
#
_symmetry.space_group_name_H-M   'P 1'
#
loop_
_entity.id
_entity.type
_entity.pdbx_description
1 polymer ?
#
loop_
_entity_poly.entity_id
_entity_poly.type
_entity_poly.pdbx_seq_one_letter_code
_entity_poly.pdbx_strand_id
1 'polypeptide(L)'
;MSDAPASSEATLTPAEKAKLAAAKKAEAAKKAGPVGKPLVDNGDGTITDPNTGYMWKKTDAWLDMKKFYTWADHRQYVDWVNKNKDKFGGYDNWRIPTKAEALTLFDKTGVKSLVDKNGTSYPIDSIFAPGGASNTWISECSDAKIVRLDLKIGVDTDYPGADVWSSMRLIRKEGEAPPAKAGAPAPKAETAKPAETPAEQSAAVPVAAKPKAEGGAPKPIPRKDFSSEERAAMLKRAKAHAAEVKARKG
;
A
#
# COMPACT_ATOMS: atom_id res chain seq x y z
N MET A 1 -45.20 50.94 -26.51
CA MET A 1 -43.84 51.23 -26.00
C MET A 1 -43.72 50.39 -24.73
N SER A 2 -43.00 49.27 -24.78
CA SER A 2 -41.53 49.18 -24.54
C SER A 2 -41.22 49.35 -23.04
N ASP A 3 -40.45 48.50 -22.36
CA ASP A 3 -39.44 47.55 -22.84
C ASP A 3 -39.27 46.28 -21.94
N ALA A 4 -38.22 45.49 -22.16
CA ALA A 4 -38.10 44.07 -21.79
C ALA A 4 -37.85 43.73 -20.29
N PRO A 5 -38.14 42.48 -19.85
CA PRO A 5 -37.57 41.92 -18.63
C PRO A 5 -36.10 41.54 -18.83
N ALA A 6 -35.24 41.93 -17.88
CA ALA A 6 -33.82 41.61 -17.90
C ALA A 6 -33.57 40.09 -17.81
N SER A 7 -32.60 39.60 -18.59
CA SER A 7 -32.16 38.21 -18.53
C SER A 7 -31.48 37.90 -17.19
N SER A 8 -31.97 36.87 -16.50
CA SER A 8 -31.38 36.38 -15.26
C SER A 8 -30.18 35.46 -15.55
N GLU A 9 -28.98 36.03 -15.57
CA GLU A 9 -27.76 35.22 -15.47
C GLU A 9 -27.71 34.53 -14.10
N ALA A 10 -28.06 33.24 -14.07
CA ALA A 10 -28.01 32.44 -12.86
C ALA A 10 -26.55 32.19 -12.44
N THR A 11 -26.08 32.92 -11.42
CA THR A 11 -24.73 32.81 -10.87
C THR A 11 -24.52 31.45 -10.19
N LEU A 12 -24.08 30.45 -10.96
CA LEU A 12 -23.77 29.09 -10.47
C LEU A 12 -22.91 29.12 -9.20
N THR A 13 -23.29 28.32 -8.19
CA THR A 13 -22.56 28.23 -6.92
C THR A 13 -21.15 27.66 -7.11
N PRO A 14 -20.21 27.88 -6.17
CA PRO A 14 -18.88 27.28 -6.23
C PRO A 14 -18.90 25.74 -6.33
N ALA A 15 -19.88 25.07 -5.69
CA ALA A 15 -20.06 23.63 -5.76
C ALA A 15 -20.52 23.16 -7.15
N GLU A 16 -21.45 23.89 -7.78
CA GLU A 16 -21.90 23.58 -9.14
C GLU A 16 -20.83 23.90 -10.18
N LYS A 17 -20.07 24.99 -10.01
CA LYS A 17 -18.89 25.30 -10.84
C LYS A 17 -17.83 24.22 -10.70
N ALA A 18 -17.57 23.70 -9.49
CA ALA A 18 -16.66 22.58 -9.28
C ALA A 18 -17.17 21.27 -9.93
N LYS A 19 -18.47 20.96 -9.80
CA LYS A 19 -19.10 19.79 -10.44
C LYS A 19 -19.08 19.90 -11.97
N LEU A 20 -19.33 21.08 -12.53
CA LEU A 20 -19.27 21.36 -13.96
C LEU A 20 -17.82 21.34 -14.48
N ALA A 21 -16.85 21.84 -13.71
CA ALA A 21 -15.44 21.74 -14.04
C ALA A 21 -14.94 20.29 -14.01
N ALA A 22 -15.37 19.48 -13.02
CA ALA A 22 -15.10 18.06 -12.97
C ALA A 22 -15.75 17.30 -14.15
N ALA A 23 -17.00 17.62 -14.49
CA ALA A 23 -17.69 17.04 -15.65
C ALA A 23 -17.01 17.43 -16.98
N LYS A 24 -16.64 18.70 -17.17
CA LYS A 24 -15.90 19.19 -18.34
C LYS A 24 -14.49 18.60 -18.42
N LYS A 25 -13.80 18.40 -17.28
CA LYS A 25 -12.51 17.70 -17.25
C LYS A 25 -12.67 16.23 -17.63
N ALA A 26 -13.70 15.55 -17.14
CA ALA A 26 -14.02 14.17 -17.52
C ALA A 26 -14.44 14.03 -19.01
N GLU A 27 -15.14 15.03 -19.58
CA GLU A 27 -15.48 15.07 -21.01
C GLU A 27 -14.25 15.38 -21.87
N ALA A 28 -13.42 16.36 -21.47
CA ALA A 28 -12.18 16.70 -22.16
C ALA A 28 -11.19 15.53 -22.13
N ALA A 29 -11.12 14.78 -21.02
CA ALA A 29 -10.32 13.58 -20.90
C ALA A 29 -10.91 12.36 -21.65
N LYS A 30 -12.23 12.31 -21.89
CA LYS A 30 -12.84 11.37 -22.85
C LYS A 30 -12.50 11.73 -24.30
N LYS A 31 -12.35 13.02 -24.64
CA LYS A 31 -11.89 13.49 -25.96
C LYS A 31 -10.38 13.30 -26.15
N ALA A 32 -9.59 13.52 -25.11
CA ALA A 32 -8.18 13.15 -25.03
C ALA A 32 -8.02 11.66 -24.65
N GLY A 33 -8.67 10.79 -25.42
CA GLY A 33 -8.60 9.34 -25.25
C GLY A 33 -7.15 8.84 -25.23
N PRO A 34 -6.89 7.67 -24.64
CA PRO A 34 -5.53 7.19 -24.44
C PRO A 34 -4.78 7.14 -25.77
N VAL A 35 -3.51 7.57 -25.76
CA VAL A 35 -2.62 7.60 -26.95
C VAL A 35 -2.14 6.18 -27.29
N GLY A 36 -3.01 5.19 -27.12
CA GLY A 36 -2.67 3.77 -27.07
C GLY A 36 -3.84 2.88 -26.65
N LYS A 37 -3.63 1.56 -26.76
CA LYS A 37 -4.55 0.51 -26.32
C LYS A 37 -4.69 0.51 -24.79
N PRO A 38 -5.85 0.09 -24.23
CA PRO A 38 -6.00 -0.05 -22.78
C PRO A 38 -5.06 -1.12 -22.21
N LEU A 39 -4.82 -1.06 -20.90
CA LEU A 39 -4.14 -2.13 -20.17
C LEU A 39 -4.97 -3.42 -20.20
N VAL A 40 -4.31 -4.57 -20.21
CA VAL A 40 -4.94 -5.90 -20.30
C VAL A 40 -4.60 -6.69 -19.03
N ASP A 41 -5.61 -7.20 -18.34
CA ASP A 41 -5.46 -8.13 -17.24
C ASP A 41 -5.30 -9.54 -17.81
N ASN A 42 -4.20 -10.22 -17.49
CA ASN A 42 -3.90 -11.54 -18.02
C ASN A 42 -4.60 -12.65 -17.21
N GLY A 43 -5.25 -12.32 -16.08
CA GLY A 43 -5.95 -13.29 -15.22
C GLY A 43 -5.05 -14.13 -14.30
N ASP A 44 -3.73 -13.99 -14.43
CA ASP A 44 -2.68 -14.75 -13.72
C ASP A 44 -1.97 -13.94 -12.60
N GLY A 45 -2.55 -12.79 -12.24
CA GLY A 45 -1.95 -11.82 -11.32
C GLY A 45 -1.06 -10.75 -11.99
N THR A 46 -0.99 -10.73 -13.32
CA THR A 46 -0.22 -9.75 -14.10
C THR A 46 -1.10 -8.90 -15.04
N ILE A 47 -0.60 -7.71 -15.38
CA ILE A 47 -1.25 -6.74 -16.27
C ILE A 47 -0.27 -6.34 -17.37
N THR A 48 -0.66 -6.46 -18.62
CA THR A 48 0.14 -6.05 -19.79
C THR A 48 -0.22 -4.64 -20.23
N ASP A 49 0.78 -3.81 -20.53
CA ASP A 49 0.64 -2.56 -21.29
C ASP A 49 1.00 -2.80 -22.77
N PRO A 50 0.01 -2.87 -23.69
CA PRO A 50 0.27 -3.18 -25.09
C PRO A 50 1.03 -2.09 -25.86
N ASN A 51 1.27 -0.93 -25.26
CA ASN A 51 1.89 0.23 -25.91
C ASN A 51 3.41 0.30 -25.64
N THR A 52 3.84 -0.24 -24.50
CA THR A 52 5.24 -0.23 -24.05
C THR A 52 5.87 -1.62 -24.04
N GLY A 53 5.06 -2.68 -24.03
CA GLY A 53 5.51 -4.05 -23.80
C GLY A 53 5.89 -4.32 -22.33
N TYR A 54 5.55 -3.41 -21.42
CA TYR A 54 5.73 -3.63 -19.99
C TYR A 54 4.65 -4.55 -19.45
N MET A 55 5.04 -5.41 -18.51
CA MET A 55 4.10 -6.22 -17.75
C MET A 55 4.29 -5.92 -16.26
N TRP A 56 3.19 -5.59 -15.61
CA TRP A 56 3.11 -5.15 -14.24
C TRP A 56 2.49 -6.23 -13.36
N LYS A 57 2.92 -6.28 -12.11
CA LYS A 57 2.27 -7.11 -11.09
C LYS A 57 1.00 -6.41 -10.60
N LYS A 58 -0.12 -7.15 -10.53
CA LYS A 58 -1.45 -6.59 -10.21
C LYS A 58 -1.59 -6.06 -8.78
N THR A 59 -0.85 -6.66 -7.83
CA THR A 59 -0.77 -6.27 -6.42
C THR A 59 0.62 -5.69 -6.09
N ASP A 60 0.67 -4.78 -5.12
CA ASP A 60 1.91 -4.21 -4.58
C ASP A 60 2.39 -4.95 -3.31
N ALA A 61 3.55 -4.56 -2.78
CA ALA A 61 4.12 -5.16 -1.56
C ALA A 61 3.18 -5.09 -0.34
N TRP A 62 2.44 -3.99 -0.19
CA TRP A 62 1.44 -3.85 0.87
C TRP A 62 0.26 -4.81 0.71
N LEU A 63 -0.20 -5.05 -0.52
CA LEU A 63 -1.30 -5.99 -0.77
C LEU A 63 -0.93 -7.44 -0.46
N ASP A 64 0.27 -7.87 -0.85
CA ASP A 64 0.74 -9.25 -0.60
C ASP A 64 1.13 -9.48 0.87
N MET A 65 1.97 -8.60 1.42
CA MET A 65 2.73 -8.85 2.67
C MET A 65 2.22 -8.06 3.87
N LYS A 66 1.30 -7.10 3.67
CA LYS A 66 0.86 -6.11 4.69
C LYS A 66 2.04 -5.41 5.39
N LYS A 67 3.15 -5.25 4.66
CA LYS A 67 4.43 -4.70 5.13
C LYS A 67 4.90 -3.61 4.17
N PHE A 68 5.46 -2.54 4.74
CA PHE A 68 6.28 -1.56 4.03
C PHE A 68 7.75 -1.96 4.12
N TYR A 69 8.56 -1.54 3.15
CA TYR A 69 9.99 -1.85 3.12
C TYR A 69 10.78 -0.56 3.07
N THR A 70 11.89 -0.52 3.82
CA THR A 70 12.95 0.47 3.62
C THR A 70 13.61 0.26 2.25
N TRP A 71 14.43 1.22 1.80
CA TRP A 71 15.25 0.96 0.63
C TRP A 71 16.28 -0.17 0.89
N ALA A 72 16.86 -0.25 2.09
CA ALA A 72 17.80 -1.34 2.42
C ALA A 72 17.14 -2.74 2.33
N ASP A 73 15.86 -2.85 2.72
CA ASP A 73 15.12 -4.11 2.73
C ASP A 73 14.39 -4.44 1.42
N HIS A 74 14.37 -3.55 0.42
CA HIS A 74 13.47 -3.68 -0.74
C HIS A 74 13.62 -5.02 -1.46
N ARG A 75 14.85 -5.53 -1.55
CA ARG A 75 15.19 -6.79 -2.23
C ARG A 75 14.49 -8.00 -1.62
N GLN A 76 14.16 -7.97 -0.32
CA GLN A 76 13.41 -9.05 0.34
C GLN A 76 12.08 -9.33 -0.36
N TYR A 77 11.38 -8.28 -0.80
CA TYR A 77 10.12 -8.43 -1.51
C TYR A 77 10.32 -8.85 -2.97
N VAL A 78 11.28 -8.23 -3.67
CA VAL A 78 11.62 -8.57 -5.07
C VAL A 78 12.01 -10.06 -5.19
N ASP A 79 12.90 -10.53 -4.32
CA ASP A 79 13.32 -11.93 -4.24
C ASP A 79 12.16 -12.85 -3.87
N TRP A 80 11.28 -12.42 -2.96
CA TRP A 80 10.11 -13.22 -2.58
C TRP A 80 9.15 -13.40 -3.77
N VAL A 81 8.86 -12.34 -4.53
CA VAL A 81 8.02 -12.42 -5.74
C VAL A 81 8.66 -13.36 -6.76
N ASN A 82 9.95 -13.19 -7.06
CA ASN A 82 10.66 -14.04 -8.03
C ASN A 82 10.77 -15.51 -7.60
N LYS A 83 10.82 -15.79 -6.29
CA LYS A 83 10.73 -17.16 -5.73
C LYS A 83 9.31 -17.73 -5.76
N ASN A 84 8.28 -16.89 -5.79
CA ASN A 84 6.86 -17.26 -5.79
C ASN A 84 6.24 -17.11 -7.20
N LYS A 85 7.02 -17.32 -8.25
CA LYS A 85 6.66 -16.99 -9.63
C LYS A 85 5.32 -17.55 -10.11
N ASP A 86 4.94 -18.74 -9.65
CA ASP A 86 3.69 -19.42 -10.01
C ASP A 86 2.42 -18.65 -9.56
N LYS A 87 2.56 -17.68 -8.64
CA LYS A 87 1.48 -16.77 -8.22
C LYS A 87 1.37 -15.49 -9.07
N PHE A 88 2.36 -15.24 -9.92
CA PHE A 88 2.60 -13.97 -10.61
C PHE A 88 3.02 -14.21 -12.07
N GLY A 89 2.17 -14.90 -12.83
CA GLY A 89 2.37 -15.22 -14.25
C GLY A 89 3.50 -16.19 -14.59
N GLY A 90 4.12 -16.86 -13.62
CA GLY A 90 5.22 -17.82 -13.84
C GLY A 90 6.60 -17.17 -14.05
N TYR A 91 6.72 -15.85 -13.88
CA TYR A 91 7.95 -15.09 -14.14
C TYR A 91 8.83 -14.86 -12.90
N ASP A 92 10.16 -14.95 -13.08
CA ASP A 92 11.19 -14.75 -12.05
C ASP A 92 12.13 -13.58 -12.34
N ASN A 93 11.75 -12.69 -13.29
CA ASN A 93 12.48 -11.47 -13.65
C ASN A 93 11.77 -10.17 -13.23
N TRP A 94 10.97 -10.20 -12.16
CA TRP A 94 10.35 -9.01 -11.58
C TRP A 94 11.39 -8.10 -10.93
N ARG A 95 11.30 -6.79 -11.18
CA ARG A 95 12.17 -5.76 -10.60
C ARG A 95 11.40 -4.50 -10.20
N ILE A 96 12.09 -3.61 -9.51
CA ILE A 96 11.62 -2.25 -9.26
C ILE A 96 11.62 -1.47 -10.58
N PRO A 97 10.58 -0.66 -10.87
CA PRO A 97 10.51 0.17 -12.07
C PRO A 97 11.46 1.37 -12.00
N THR A 98 11.87 1.87 -13.16
CA THR A 98 12.41 3.24 -13.29
C THR A 98 11.31 4.28 -13.03
N LYS A 99 11.69 5.53 -12.78
CA LYS A 99 10.77 6.67 -12.75
C LYS A 99 9.95 6.78 -14.03
N ALA A 100 10.59 6.61 -15.19
CA ALA A 100 9.94 6.69 -16.49
C ALA A 100 8.86 5.61 -16.67
N GLU A 101 9.16 4.37 -16.26
CA GLU A 101 8.20 3.27 -16.25
C GLU A 101 7.06 3.50 -15.24
N ALA A 102 7.39 3.84 -13.99
CA ALA A 102 6.37 4.06 -12.96
C ALA A 102 5.42 5.22 -13.28
N LEU A 103 5.87 6.22 -14.04
CA LEU A 103 5.04 7.30 -14.57
C LEU A 103 4.07 6.88 -15.68
N THR A 104 4.22 5.71 -16.33
CA THR A 104 3.21 5.23 -17.30
C THR A 104 1.92 4.77 -16.61
N LEU A 105 1.99 4.45 -15.30
CA LEU A 105 0.81 4.13 -14.49
C LEU A 105 0.00 5.38 -14.10
N PHE A 106 0.63 6.55 -14.08
CA PHE A 106 0.04 7.79 -13.60
C PHE A 106 -0.81 8.48 -14.66
N ASP A 107 -2.13 8.48 -14.46
CA ASP A 107 -3.07 9.11 -15.37
C ASP A 107 -3.16 10.63 -15.19
N LYS A 108 -2.49 11.35 -16.09
CA LYS A 108 -2.56 12.82 -16.16
C LYS A 108 -3.93 13.36 -16.59
N THR A 109 -4.79 12.53 -17.20
CA THR A 109 -6.12 12.96 -17.67
C THR A 109 -7.12 13.07 -16.51
N GLY A 110 -6.96 12.25 -15.47
CA GLY A 110 -7.84 12.21 -14.29
C GLY A 110 -9.14 11.44 -14.52
N VAL A 111 -9.16 10.51 -15.46
CA VAL A 111 -10.27 9.56 -15.72
C VAL A 111 -10.09 8.28 -14.91
N LYS A 112 -8.84 7.83 -14.77
CA LYS A 112 -8.52 6.62 -14.01
C LYS A 112 -8.53 6.95 -12.51
N SER A 113 -9.02 6.00 -11.71
CA SER A 113 -9.13 6.14 -10.26
C SER A 113 -9.02 4.78 -9.59
N LEU A 114 -8.01 4.64 -8.74
CA LEU A 114 -7.79 3.48 -7.88
C LEU A 114 -7.84 3.94 -6.43
N VAL A 115 -8.35 3.10 -5.52
CA VAL A 115 -8.45 3.42 -4.09
C VAL A 115 -7.26 2.82 -3.34
N ASP A 116 -6.57 3.62 -2.54
CA ASP A 116 -5.45 3.18 -1.70
C ASP A 116 -5.91 2.54 -0.38
N LYS A 117 -4.96 2.00 0.40
CA LYS A 117 -5.20 1.39 1.72
C LYS A 117 -5.89 2.33 2.74
N ASN A 118 -5.82 3.65 2.53
CA ASN A 118 -6.42 4.68 3.38
C ASN A 118 -7.82 5.09 2.90
N GLY A 119 -8.33 4.50 1.81
CA GLY A 119 -9.58 4.93 1.17
C GLY A 119 -9.45 6.17 0.29
N THR A 120 -8.22 6.63 -0.01
CA THR A 120 -7.97 7.79 -0.87
C THR A 120 -7.88 7.35 -2.33
N SER A 121 -8.67 7.98 -3.20
CA SER A 121 -8.56 7.79 -4.65
C SER A 121 -7.29 8.44 -5.21
N TYR A 122 -6.63 7.77 -6.15
CA TYR A 122 -5.43 8.26 -6.85
C TYR A 122 -5.44 7.83 -8.33
N PRO A 123 -4.80 8.58 -9.24
CA PRO A 123 -4.98 8.42 -10.69
C PRO A 123 -4.15 7.26 -11.26
N ILE A 124 -4.55 6.04 -10.90
CA ILE A 124 -4.12 4.78 -11.52
C ILE A 124 -5.35 4.04 -12.03
N ASP A 125 -5.12 3.21 -13.05
CA ASP A 125 -6.12 2.31 -13.62
C ASP A 125 -6.73 1.35 -12.58
N SER A 126 -8.05 1.22 -12.57
CA SER A 126 -8.78 0.35 -11.64
C SER A 126 -8.62 -1.15 -11.97
N ILE A 127 -7.94 -1.49 -13.07
CA ILE A 127 -7.49 -2.85 -13.39
C ILE A 127 -6.48 -3.40 -12.37
N PHE A 128 -5.73 -2.52 -11.67
CA PHE A 128 -4.88 -2.90 -10.54
C PHE A 128 -5.71 -3.20 -9.29
N ALA A 129 -5.17 -4.04 -8.40
CA ALA A 129 -5.86 -4.39 -7.17
C ALA A 129 -6.02 -3.15 -6.24
N PRO A 130 -7.23 -2.88 -5.72
CA PRO A 130 -7.48 -1.77 -4.79
C PRO A 130 -6.93 -2.08 -3.38
N GLY A 131 -6.71 -1.03 -2.58
CA GLY A 131 -6.20 -1.16 -1.21
C GLY A 131 -4.68 -1.28 -1.09
N GLY A 132 -3.94 -1.11 -2.20
CA GLY A 132 -2.47 -0.95 -2.20
C GLY A 132 -2.03 0.43 -1.71
N ALA A 133 -0.72 0.66 -1.68
CA ALA A 133 -0.18 2.00 -1.41
C ALA A 133 -0.16 2.87 -2.67
N SER A 134 -0.28 4.19 -2.49
CA SER A 134 -0.09 5.17 -3.57
C SER A 134 1.37 5.55 -3.81
N ASN A 135 2.32 4.96 -3.09
CA ASN A 135 3.75 5.19 -3.27
C ASN A 135 4.45 3.94 -3.80
N THR A 136 5.54 4.16 -4.54
CA THR A 136 6.42 3.08 -5.00
C THR A 136 7.88 3.50 -4.90
N TRP A 137 8.74 2.54 -4.58
CA TRP A 137 10.16 2.64 -4.90
C TRP A 137 10.36 2.73 -6.42
N ILE A 138 11.46 3.38 -6.80
CA ILE A 138 11.96 3.50 -8.17
C ILE A 138 13.46 3.17 -8.19
N SER A 139 13.98 2.73 -9.33
CA SER A 139 15.38 2.29 -9.51
C SER A 139 16.43 3.38 -9.26
N GLU A 140 16.03 4.63 -9.33
CA GLU A 140 16.82 5.84 -9.10
C GLU A 140 17.09 6.11 -7.60
N CYS A 141 16.44 5.34 -6.72
CA CYS A 141 16.76 5.29 -5.30
C CYS A 141 18.07 4.53 -5.07
N SER A 142 18.83 4.93 -4.05
CA SER A 142 20.10 4.31 -3.67
C SER A 142 20.40 4.56 -2.18
N ASP A 143 21.35 3.83 -1.61
CA ASP A 143 21.74 3.97 -0.20
C ASP A 143 22.23 5.39 0.16
N ALA A 144 22.72 6.15 -0.82
CA ALA A 144 23.14 7.55 -0.69
C ALA A 144 22.02 8.56 -1.04
N LYS A 145 21.04 8.18 -1.86
CA LYS A 145 19.94 9.04 -2.31
C LYS A 145 18.62 8.30 -2.24
N ILE A 146 17.86 8.54 -1.17
CA ILE A 146 16.58 7.87 -0.96
C ILE A 146 15.48 8.64 -1.70
N VAL A 147 14.93 8.03 -2.75
CA VAL A 147 13.92 8.63 -3.64
C VAL A 147 12.69 7.74 -3.73
N ARG A 148 11.50 8.33 -3.57
CA ARG A 148 10.22 7.62 -3.65
C ARG A 148 9.26 8.37 -4.57
N LEU A 149 8.57 7.66 -5.46
CA LEU A 149 7.54 8.22 -6.32
C LEU A 149 6.17 8.18 -5.62
N ASP A 150 5.48 9.32 -5.57
CA ASP A 150 4.07 9.39 -5.17
C ASP A 150 3.15 9.40 -6.41
N LEU A 151 2.39 8.32 -6.57
CA LEU A 151 1.46 8.10 -7.68
C LEU A 151 0.13 8.86 -7.49
N LYS A 152 -0.04 9.62 -6.40
CA LYS A 152 -1.12 10.62 -6.28
C LYS A 152 -0.88 11.85 -7.14
N ILE A 153 0.38 12.23 -7.33
CA ILE A 153 0.78 13.49 -8.00
C ILE A 153 1.78 13.28 -9.14
N GLY A 154 2.36 12.09 -9.29
CA GLY A 154 3.34 11.78 -10.33
C GLY A 154 4.70 12.44 -10.08
N VAL A 155 5.07 12.64 -8.81
CA VAL A 155 6.28 13.35 -8.40
C VAL A 155 7.15 12.44 -7.54
N ASP A 156 8.44 12.37 -7.87
CA ASP A 156 9.47 11.76 -7.05
C ASP A 156 9.97 12.76 -6.02
N THR A 157 10.13 12.28 -4.78
CA THR A 157 10.60 13.10 -3.66
C THR A 157 11.86 12.49 -3.10
N ASP A 158 12.89 13.33 -2.96
CA ASP A 158 14.13 13.01 -2.27
C ASP A 158 13.91 13.15 -0.75
N TYR A 159 14.34 12.15 0.01
CA TYR A 159 14.15 12.11 1.47
C TYR A 159 15.48 12.17 2.22
N PRO A 160 15.55 12.89 3.35
CA PRO A 160 16.71 12.87 4.23
C PRO A 160 16.72 11.56 5.04
N GLY A 161 17.78 10.75 4.87
CA GLY A 161 18.03 9.55 5.65
C GLY A 161 17.35 8.26 5.13
N ALA A 162 17.80 7.13 5.67
CA ALA A 162 17.45 5.79 5.19
C ALA A 162 16.15 5.19 5.79
N ASP A 163 15.61 5.77 6.87
CA ASP A 163 14.40 5.29 7.56
C ASP A 163 13.10 5.72 6.86
N VAL A 164 13.06 5.52 5.54
CA VAL A 164 11.93 5.88 4.69
C VAL A 164 11.25 4.60 4.25
N TRP A 165 9.96 4.49 4.58
CA TRP A 165 9.17 3.29 4.32
C TRP A 165 8.26 3.51 3.11
N SER A 166 8.32 2.59 2.15
CA SER A 166 7.48 2.61 0.94
C SER A 166 6.97 1.22 0.59
N SER A 167 5.86 1.16 -0.12
CA SER A 167 5.52 -0.03 -0.90
C SER A 167 6.34 -0.02 -2.18
N MET A 168 6.23 -1.09 -2.96
CA MET A 168 6.72 -1.11 -4.32
C MET A 168 5.77 -1.90 -5.21
N ARG A 169 5.56 -1.37 -6.41
CA ARG A 169 5.02 -2.10 -7.55
C ARG A 169 6.20 -2.71 -8.29
N LEU A 170 6.00 -3.89 -8.89
CA LEU A 170 7.03 -4.55 -9.67
C LEU A 170 6.62 -4.62 -11.14
N ILE A 171 7.64 -4.52 -11.99
CA ILE A 171 7.56 -4.56 -13.44
C ILE A 171 8.50 -5.66 -13.96
N ARG A 172 8.19 -6.19 -15.13
CA ARG A 172 9.12 -6.94 -15.99
C ARG A 172 8.93 -6.52 -17.44
N LYS A 173 9.93 -6.82 -18.25
CA LYS A 173 9.85 -6.80 -19.71
C LYS A 173 10.19 -8.17 -20.27
N GLU A 174 9.61 -8.52 -21.41
CA GLU A 174 9.98 -9.74 -22.12
C GLU A 174 11.42 -9.65 -22.67
N GLY A 175 12.17 -10.75 -22.58
CA GLY A 175 13.60 -10.79 -22.91
C GLY A 175 14.54 -10.15 -21.90
N GLU A 176 14.03 -9.50 -20.84
CA GLU A 176 14.89 -8.92 -19.78
C GLU A 176 15.38 -10.01 -18.82
N ALA A 177 16.69 -10.03 -18.54
CA ALA A 177 17.29 -10.96 -17.59
C ALA A 177 16.76 -10.73 -16.16
N PRO A 178 16.65 -11.77 -15.32
CA PRO A 178 16.33 -11.60 -13.90
C PRO A 178 17.29 -10.64 -13.20
N PRO A 179 16.82 -9.84 -12.21
CA PRO A 179 17.71 -8.99 -11.43
C PRO A 179 18.79 -9.84 -10.77
N ALA A 180 20.03 -9.40 -10.85
CA ALA A 180 21.17 -10.15 -10.34
C ALA A 180 21.00 -10.42 -8.83
N LYS A 181 21.01 -11.70 -8.46
CA LYS A 181 21.05 -12.15 -7.06
C LYS A 181 22.38 -11.70 -6.44
N ALA A 182 22.37 -10.56 -5.75
CA ALA A 182 23.50 -10.16 -4.94
C ALA A 182 23.67 -11.16 -3.79
N GLY A 183 24.92 -11.46 -3.43
CA GLY A 183 25.22 -12.27 -2.24
C GLY A 183 24.54 -11.67 -1.00
N ALA A 184 24.16 -12.55 -0.07
CA ALA A 184 23.36 -12.18 1.10
C ALA A 184 23.91 -10.91 1.79
N PRO A 185 23.08 -9.90 2.08
CA PRO A 185 23.52 -8.81 2.93
C PRO A 185 23.95 -9.42 4.27
N ALA A 186 25.19 -9.16 4.68
CA ALA A 186 25.69 -9.59 5.97
C ALA A 186 24.71 -9.13 7.06
N PRO A 187 24.41 -9.96 8.07
CA PRO A 187 23.43 -9.62 9.09
C PRO A 187 23.91 -8.38 9.84
N LYS A 188 23.30 -7.22 9.57
CA LYS A 188 23.53 -6.01 10.35
C LYS A 188 22.97 -6.27 11.75
N ALA A 189 23.83 -6.12 12.73
CA ALA A 189 23.58 -6.50 14.11
C ALA A 189 22.27 -5.90 14.63
N GLU A 190 21.39 -6.77 15.10
CA GLU A 190 20.26 -6.41 15.93
C GLU A 190 20.81 -5.85 17.25
N THR A 191 20.69 -4.54 17.47
CA THR A 191 21.13 -3.89 18.71
C THR A 191 20.19 -4.24 19.85
N ALA A 192 20.31 -5.46 20.35
CA ALA A 192 19.72 -5.88 21.60
C ALA A 192 20.41 -5.14 22.77
N LYS A 193 19.60 -4.46 23.58
CA LYS A 193 20.01 -3.89 24.87
C LYS A 193 20.45 -5.03 25.81
N PRO A 194 21.54 -4.90 26.59
CA PRO A 194 22.30 -6.06 27.05
C PRO A 194 21.59 -6.90 28.12
N ALA A 195 21.78 -8.22 28.02
CA ALA A 195 21.62 -9.17 29.11
C ALA A 195 23.02 -9.63 29.55
N GLU A 196 23.25 -9.71 30.86
CA GLU A 196 24.55 -10.10 31.43
C GLU A 196 24.81 -11.61 31.30
N THR A 197 26.09 -11.97 31.25
CA THR A 197 26.61 -13.33 31.06
C THR A 197 26.35 -14.27 32.25
N PRO A 198 26.34 -15.60 32.06
CA PRO A 198 25.90 -16.56 33.06
C PRO A 198 27.04 -17.07 33.97
N ALA A 199 26.66 -17.61 35.14
CA ALA A 199 27.56 -18.37 36.02
C ALA A 199 26.87 -19.61 36.61
N GLU A 200 27.63 -20.71 36.69
CA GLU A 200 27.25 -22.06 37.14
C GLU A 200 28.46 -22.64 37.92
N GLN A 201 28.37 -23.49 38.96
CA GLN A 201 27.32 -24.38 39.47
C GLN A 201 27.31 -24.35 41.02
N SER A 202 26.28 -24.90 41.69
CA SER A 202 26.47 -25.96 42.73
C SER A 202 25.14 -26.46 43.35
N ALA A 203 25.19 -27.61 44.02
CA ALA A 203 24.05 -28.46 44.40
C ALA A 203 23.71 -28.46 45.91
N ALA A 204 22.50 -28.92 46.27
CA ALA A 204 22.26 -29.88 47.38
C ALA A 204 20.77 -30.29 47.55
N VAL A 205 20.45 -31.53 47.08
CA VAL A 205 19.55 -32.58 47.62
C VAL A 205 18.12 -32.29 48.19
N PRO A 206 17.18 -33.28 48.19
CA PRO A 206 15.73 -33.02 48.19
C PRO A 206 14.99 -33.38 49.48
N VAL A 207 13.75 -32.86 49.62
CA VAL A 207 12.69 -33.46 50.47
C VAL A 207 11.36 -33.43 49.71
N ALA A 208 10.70 -34.59 49.60
CA ALA A 208 9.45 -34.74 48.87
C ALA A 208 8.23 -34.75 49.79
N ALA A 209 7.16 -34.02 49.43
CA ALA A 209 5.84 -34.17 50.06
C ALA A 209 4.65 -33.74 49.15
N LYS A 210 3.95 -34.76 48.62
CA LYS A 210 2.58 -34.76 48.04
C LYS A 210 2.27 -33.95 46.76
N PRO A 211 1.34 -34.47 45.92
CA PRO A 211 1.01 -33.87 44.63
C PRO A 211 0.01 -32.71 44.77
N LYS A 212 0.13 -31.71 43.89
CA LYS A 212 -0.89 -30.67 43.70
C LYS A 212 -1.21 -30.54 42.22
N ALA A 213 -2.49 -30.39 41.91
CA ALA A 213 -3.07 -30.57 40.59
C ALA A 213 -2.53 -29.61 39.51
N GLU A 214 -2.69 -30.02 38.25
CA GLU A 214 -2.68 -29.11 37.10
C GLU A 214 -3.62 -27.92 37.35
N GLY A 215 -3.12 -26.70 37.15
CA GLY A 215 -3.83 -25.49 37.57
C GLY A 215 -3.25 -24.19 37.00
N GLY A 216 -2.60 -24.25 35.83
CA GLY A 216 -2.16 -23.06 35.11
C GLY A 216 -3.32 -22.47 34.32
N ALA A 217 -4.01 -21.46 34.86
CA ALA A 217 -5.13 -20.81 34.18
C ALA A 217 -4.69 -20.23 32.81
N PRO A 218 -5.36 -20.57 31.70
CA PRO A 218 -4.97 -20.07 30.38
C PRO A 218 -5.25 -18.56 30.27
N LYS A 219 -4.30 -17.82 29.68
CA LYS A 219 -4.50 -16.40 29.33
C LYS A 219 -5.73 -16.28 28.42
N PRO A 220 -6.64 -15.31 28.64
CA PRO A 220 -7.89 -15.22 27.89
C PRO A 220 -7.61 -14.96 26.41
N ILE A 221 -7.95 -15.94 25.57
CA ILE A 221 -7.94 -15.81 24.12
C ILE A 221 -9.09 -14.84 23.76
N PRO A 222 -8.85 -13.76 23.00
CA PRO A 222 -9.91 -12.85 22.60
C PRO A 222 -10.91 -13.58 21.70
N ARG A 223 -12.10 -13.85 22.25
CA ARG A 223 -13.23 -14.45 21.53
C ARG A 223 -13.59 -13.57 20.34
N LYS A 224 -13.67 -14.14 19.14
CA LYS A 224 -13.99 -13.41 17.89
C LYS A 224 -15.47 -13.56 17.49
N ASP A 225 -16.17 -14.46 18.18
CA ASP A 225 -17.47 -15.02 17.81
C ASP A 225 -18.61 -14.31 18.54
N PHE A 226 -18.51 -12.98 18.68
CA PHE A 226 -19.58 -12.17 19.26
C PHE A 226 -20.84 -12.25 18.41
N SER A 227 -21.97 -12.55 19.06
CA SER A 227 -23.30 -12.50 18.43
C SER A 227 -23.65 -11.07 17.97
N SER A 228 -24.64 -10.97 17.07
CA SER A 228 -25.11 -9.67 16.57
C SER A 228 -25.61 -8.75 17.70
N GLU A 229 -26.25 -9.33 18.72
CA GLU A 229 -26.78 -8.59 19.88
C GLU A 229 -25.66 -8.07 20.78
N GLU A 230 -24.62 -8.87 21.05
CA GLU A 230 -23.45 -8.44 21.81
C GLU A 230 -22.68 -7.32 21.08
N ARG A 231 -22.53 -7.42 19.76
CA ARG A 231 -21.93 -6.36 18.93
C ARG A 231 -22.75 -5.07 18.97
N ALA A 232 -24.07 -5.15 18.93
CA ALA A 232 -24.95 -4.00 19.07
C ALA A 232 -24.84 -3.35 20.46
N ALA A 233 -24.78 -4.15 21.53
CA ALA A 233 -24.60 -3.67 22.90
C ALA A 233 -23.24 -2.98 23.10
N MET A 234 -22.15 -3.52 22.54
CA MET A 234 -20.83 -2.89 22.56
C MET A 234 -20.82 -1.56 21.78
N LEU A 235 -21.42 -1.52 20.59
CA LEU A 235 -21.52 -0.30 19.79
C LEU A 235 -22.33 0.79 20.51
N LYS A 236 -23.40 0.42 21.22
CA LYS A 236 -24.22 1.33 22.03
C LYS A 236 -23.42 1.94 23.19
N ARG A 237 -22.63 1.13 23.90
CA ARG A 237 -21.73 1.60 24.98
C ARG A 237 -20.60 2.50 24.44
N ALA A 238 -19.97 2.12 23.32
CA ALA A 238 -18.93 2.93 22.69
C ALA A 238 -19.44 4.30 22.24
N LYS A 239 -20.65 4.37 21.67
CA LYS A 239 -21.31 5.63 21.30
C LYS A 239 -21.67 6.49 22.52
N ALA A 240 -22.15 5.90 23.60
CA ALA A 240 -22.44 6.63 24.84
C ALA A 240 -21.17 7.26 25.43
N HIS A 241 -20.08 6.50 25.55
CA HIS A 241 -18.80 7.01 26.03
C HIS A 241 -18.22 8.09 25.09
N ALA A 242 -18.34 7.94 23.77
CA ALA A 242 -17.92 8.97 22.82
C ALA A 242 -18.73 10.27 22.96
N ALA A 243 -20.03 10.19 23.28
CA ALA A 243 -20.87 11.36 23.56
C ALA A 243 -20.45 12.05 24.88
N GLU A 244 -20.20 11.27 25.94
CA GLU A 244 -19.72 11.77 27.24
C GLU A 244 -18.35 12.47 27.12
N VAL A 245 -17.38 11.84 26.44
CA VAL A 245 -16.06 12.43 26.16
C VAL A 245 -16.16 13.71 25.33
N LYS A 246 -17.14 13.80 24.41
CA LYS A 246 -17.40 15.01 23.63
C LYS A 246 -18.03 16.11 24.48
N ALA A 247 -18.97 15.77 25.36
CA ALA A 247 -19.60 16.70 26.31
C ALA A 247 -18.63 17.25 27.36
N ARG A 248 -17.53 16.52 27.67
CA ARG A 248 -16.47 16.96 28.60
C ARG A 248 -15.32 17.73 27.92
N LYS A 249 -15.43 18.02 26.62
CA LYS A 249 -14.42 18.72 25.80
C LYS A 249 -14.98 19.90 24.98
N GLY A 250 -16.26 20.21 25.15
CA GLY A 250 -16.89 21.46 24.72
C GLY A 250 -17.21 22.32 25.94
#